data_AF-A0A5D3BHK9-F1
#
_entry.id   AF-A0A5D3BHK9-F1
#
_cell.length_a   1.000
_cell.length_b   1.000
_cell.length_c   1.000
_cell.angle_alpha   90.00
_cell.angle_beta   90.00
_cell.angle_gamma   90.00
#
_symmetry.space_group_name_H-M   'P 1'
#
loop_
_entity.id
_entity.type
_entity.pdbx_description
1 polymer ?
#
loop_
_entity_poly.entity_id
_entity_poly.type
_entity_poly.pdbx_seq_one_letter_code
_entity_poly.pdbx_strand_id
1 'polypeptide(L)'
;MARLADATPVILPTHIDYNFLLNPKLLESKITEKSRLLILCSPSNLTGSVYPKELLEKIAELVAKHPRLLVLSNEIYEHIIYSPAMHKLCIIARHVVKSSNY
;
A
#
# COMPACT_ATOMS: atom_id res chain seq x y z
N MET A 1 -14.69 -8.07 -3.76
CA MET A 1 -14.64 -7.83 -2.31
C MET A 1 -15.18 -6.45 -1.93
N ALA A 2 -14.55 -5.32 -2.32
CA ALA A 2 -15.00 -3.99 -1.88
C ALA A 2 -16.50 -3.71 -2.09
N ARG A 3 -17.04 -3.99 -3.29
CA ARG A 3 -18.47 -3.81 -3.59
C ARG A 3 -19.41 -4.71 -2.78
N LEU A 4 -18.95 -5.86 -2.28
CA LEU A 4 -19.76 -6.74 -1.40
C LEU A 4 -19.95 -6.13 0.00
N ALA A 5 -19.08 -5.19 0.37
CA ALA A 5 -19.20 -4.39 1.60
C ALA A 5 -19.72 -2.98 1.30
N ASP A 6 -20.44 -2.80 0.18
CA ASP A 6 -20.98 -1.52 -0.29
C ASP A 6 -19.95 -0.39 -0.46
N ALA A 7 -18.66 -0.74 -0.56
CA ALA A 7 -17.59 0.22 -0.78
C ALA A 7 -17.35 0.50 -2.27
N THR A 8 -16.95 1.74 -2.57
CA THR A 8 -16.58 2.15 -3.94
C THR A 8 -15.09 1.89 -4.19
N PRO A 9 -14.71 0.97 -5.10
CA PRO A 9 -13.31 0.76 -5.44
C PRO A 9 -12.78 1.94 -6.26
N VAL A 10 -11.66 2.51 -5.80
CA VAL A 10 -10.89 3.52 -6.55
C VAL A 10 -9.60 2.84 -7.04
N ILE A 11 -9.51 2.62 -8.35
CA ILE A 11 -8.36 1.95 -8.96
C ILE A 11 -7.26 2.98 -9.24
N LEU A 12 -6.03 2.66 -8.85
CA LEU A 12 -4.82 3.46 -9.13
C LEU A 12 -3.98 2.73 -10.18
N PRO A 13 -4.04 3.14 -11.46
CA PRO A 13 -3.23 2.49 -12.50
C PRO A 13 -1.73 2.67 -12.23
N THR A 14 -0.97 1.61 -12.48
CA THR A 14 0.49 1.63 -12.45
C THR A 14 1.04 1.23 -13.82
N HIS A 15 2.32 1.50 -14.08
CA HIS A 15 2.93 1.30 -15.40
C HIS A 15 4.15 0.38 -15.33
N ILE A 16 4.42 -0.32 -16.43
CA ILE A 16 5.54 -1.27 -16.53
C ILE A 16 6.90 -0.58 -16.36
N ASP A 17 7.04 0.65 -16.87
CA ASP A 17 8.27 1.45 -16.73
C ASP A 17 8.68 1.71 -15.27
N TYR A 18 7.73 1.57 -14.34
CA TYR A 18 7.93 1.73 -12.91
C TYR A 18 7.72 0.41 -12.15
N ASN A 19 7.89 -0.73 -12.83
CA ASN A 19 7.68 -2.07 -12.27
C ASN A 19 6.31 -2.23 -11.59
N PHE A 20 5.26 -1.59 -12.13
CA PHE A 20 3.91 -1.60 -11.56
C PHE A 20 3.81 -1.11 -10.10
N LEU A 21 4.83 -0.42 -9.58
CA LEU A 21 4.81 0.14 -8.23
C LEU A 21 3.88 1.35 -8.16
N LEU A 22 3.20 1.50 -7.02
CA LEU A 22 2.32 2.63 -6.77
C LEU A 22 3.11 3.95 -6.73
N ASN A 23 2.66 4.95 -7.49
CA ASN A 23 3.15 6.32 -7.38
C ASN A 23 2.48 7.03 -6.17
N PRO A 24 3.24 7.48 -5.15
CA PRO A 24 2.67 8.18 -3.99
C PRO A 24 1.91 9.46 -4.35
N LYS A 25 2.32 10.19 -5.41
CA LYS A 25 1.62 11.40 -5.87
C LYS A 25 0.23 11.06 -6.43
N LEU A 26 0.12 9.93 -7.12
CA LEU A 26 -1.17 9.46 -7.63
C LEU A 26 -2.08 9.06 -6.48
N LEU A 27 -1.55 8.35 -5.47
CA LEU A 27 -2.29 8.02 -4.26
C LEU A 27 -2.82 9.30 -3.57
N GLU A 28 -1.95 10.28 -3.30
CA GLU A 28 -2.31 11.56 -2.67
C GLU A 28 -3.44 12.27 -3.43
N SER A 29 -3.34 12.36 -4.76
CA SER A 29 -4.36 13.01 -5.61
C SER A 29 -5.74 12.33 -5.60
N LYS A 30 -5.84 11.09 -5.11
CA LYS A 30 -7.07 10.28 -5.09
C LYS A 30 -7.63 10.08 -3.69
N ILE A 31 -6.93 10.51 -2.65
CA ILE A 31 -7.46 10.47 -1.29
C ILE A 31 -8.56 11.53 -1.15
N THR A 32 -9.67 11.12 -0.55
CA THR A 32 -10.82 11.98 -0.22
C THR A 32 -11.28 11.68 1.20
N GLU A 33 -12.22 12.44 1.74
CA GLU A 33 -12.83 12.17 3.05
C GLU A 33 -13.54 10.81 3.13
N LYS A 34 -13.88 10.21 1.98
CA LYS A 34 -14.48 8.86 1.88
C LYS A 34 -13.44 7.74 1.80
N SER A 35 -12.17 8.06 1.61
CA SER A 35 -11.10 7.05 1.52
C SER A 35 -10.93 6.34 2.87
N ARG A 36 -11.13 5.01 2.87
CA ARG A 36 -11.14 4.20 4.11
C ARG A 36 -10.10 3.08 4.13
N LEU A 37 -9.78 2.50 2.99
CA LEU A 37 -8.90 1.34 2.91
C LEU A 37 -7.98 1.43 1.69
N LEU A 38 -6.67 1.41 1.93
CA LEU A 38 -5.64 1.17 0.93
C LEU A 38 -5.24 -0.31 0.99
N ILE A 39 -5.20 -1.00 -0.16
CA ILE A 39 -4.75 -2.39 -0.24
C ILE A 39 -3.38 -2.40 -0.90
N LEU A 40 -2.40 -2.99 -0.22
CA LEU A 40 -1.05 -3.22 -0.76
C LEU A 40 -0.78 -4.72 -0.80
N CYS A 41 -0.23 -5.20 -1.91
CA CYS A 41 0.15 -6.60 -2.09
C CYS A 41 1.62 -6.66 -2.48
N SER A 42 2.44 -7.26 -1.62
CA SER A 42 3.89 -7.37 -1.83
C SER A 42 4.43 -8.65 -1.15
N PRO A 43 5.11 -9.54 -1.89
CA PRO A 43 5.23 -9.56 -3.35
C PRO A 43 3.88 -9.60 -4.07
N SER A 44 3.76 -8.86 -5.17
CA SER A 44 2.50 -8.63 -5.86
C SER A 44 2.08 -9.81 -6.72
N ASN A 45 0.79 -10.16 -6.67
CA ASN A 45 0.12 -10.90 -7.73
C ASN A 45 -0.74 -9.91 -8.54
N LEU A 46 -0.66 -9.86 -9.88
CA LEU A 46 0.04 -10.77 -10.81
C LEU A 46 1.50 -10.38 -11.13
N THR A 47 1.94 -9.18 -10.74
CA THR A 47 3.13 -8.53 -11.34
C THR A 47 4.49 -9.04 -10.84
N GLY A 48 4.51 -9.72 -9.69
CA GLY A 48 5.74 -10.14 -9.02
C GLY A 48 6.51 -9.00 -8.31
N SER A 49 6.03 -7.76 -8.41
CA SER A 49 6.74 -6.60 -7.86
C SER A 49 6.85 -6.63 -6.34
N VAL A 50 8.02 -6.26 -5.84
CA VAL A 50 8.32 -6.12 -4.42
C VAL A 50 8.49 -4.65 -4.10
N TYR A 51 7.76 -4.15 -3.10
CA TYR A 51 7.86 -2.75 -2.69
C TYR A 51 9.17 -2.49 -1.93
N PRO A 52 10.01 -1.54 -2.39
CA PRO A 52 11.22 -1.15 -1.66
C PRO A 52 10.85 -0.37 -0.40
N LYS A 53 11.72 -0.45 0.62
CA LYS A 53 11.50 0.15 1.94
C LYS A 53 11.21 1.65 1.85
N GLU A 54 11.97 2.37 1.03
CA GLU A 54 11.88 3.82 0.89
C GLU A 54 10.54 4.26 0.29
N LEU A 55 9.95 3.43 -0.58
CA LEU A 55 8.61 3.70 -1.12
C LEU A 55 7.53 3.42 -0.08
N LEU A 56 7.69 2.35 0.70
CA LEU A 56 6.77 2.02 1.79
C LEU A 56 6.76 3.11 2.87
N GLU A 57 7.91 3.68 3.20
CA GLU A 57 8.02 4.81 4.13
C GLU A 57 7.27 6.04 3.63
N LYS A 58 7.43 6.40 2.35
CA LYS A 58 6.66 7.50 1.72
C LYS A 58 5.15 7.26 1.75
N ILE A 59 4.72 6.02 1.50
CA ILE A 59 3.30 5.65 1.57
C ILE A 59 2.81 5.71 3.02
N ALA A 60 3.59 5.24 3.98
CA ALA A 60 3.24 5.29 5.41
C ALA A 60 3.09 6.74 5.91
N GLU A 61 4.01 7.62 5.55
CA GLU A 61 3.93 9.06 5.87
C GLU A 61 2.66 9.70 5.29
N LEU A 62 2.30 9.36 4.05
CA LEU A 62 1.08 9.85 3.43
C LEU A 62 -0.17 9.33 4.17
N VAL A 63 -0.23 8.02 4.45
CA VAL A 63 -1.36 7.40 5.16
C VAL A 63 -1.52 7.99 6.56
N ALA A 64 -0.41 8.25 7.27
CA ALA A 64 -0.44 8.81 8.63
C ALA A 64 -1.10 10.20 8.70
N LYS A 65 -1.14 10.95 7.60
CA LYS A 65 -1.86 12.24 7.51
C LYS A 65 -3.39 12.08 7.48
N HIS A 66 -3.90 10.86 7.27
CA HIS A 66 -5.32 10.57 7.10
C HIS A 66 -5.78 9.57 8.18
N PRO A 67 -6.26 10.01 9.35
CA PRO A 67 -6.52 9.13 10.50
C PRO A 67 -7.60 8.08 10.27
N ARG A 68 -8.45 8.27 9.25
CA ARG A 68 -9.47 7.29 8.85
C ARG A 68 -8.96 6.24 7.85
N LEU A 69 -7.79 6.44 7.24
CA LEU A 69 -7.28 5.57 6.18
C LEU A 69 -6.56 4.38 6.81
N LEU A 70 -7.09 3.19 6.58
CA LEU A 70 -6.48 1.92 6.98
C LEU A 70 -5.67 1.33 5.82
N VAL A 71 -4.71 0.44 6.15
CA VAL A 71 -3.95 -0.32 5.16
C VAL A 71 -4.20 -1.80 5.36
N LEU A 72 -4.66 -2.48 4.30
CA LEU A 72 -4.68 -3.93 4.22
C LEU A 72 -3.39 -4.40 3.53
N SER A 73 -2.55 -5.10 4.27
CA SER A 73 -1.33 -5.71 3.75
C SER A 73 -1.60 -7.16 3.33
N ASN A 74 -1.42 -7.48 2.06
CA ASN A 74 -1.45 -8.85 1.55
C ASN A 74 -0.01 -9.34 1.29
N GLU A 75 0.48 -10.20 2.18
CA GLU A 75 1.86 -10.68 2.24
C GLU A 75 1.98 -12.18 1.98
N ILE A 76 0.98 -12.82 1.36
CA ILE A 76 0.96 -14.29 1.17
C ILE A 76 2.19 -14.83 0.41
N TYR A 77 2.83 -14.01 -0.42
CA TYR A 77 4.02 -14.36 -1.18
C TYR A 77 5.33 -13.97 -0.47
N GLU A 78 5.34 -13.61 0.82
CA GLU A 78 6.53 -13.07 1.49
C GLU A 78 7.79 -13.96 1.40
N HIS A 79 7.59 -15.27 1.30
CA HIS A 79 8.67 -16.26 1.16
C HIS A 79 9.01 -16.58 -0.31
N ILE A 80 8.18 -16.18 -1.28
CA ILE A 80 8.43 -16.32 -2.71
C ILE A 80 9.02 -15.00 -3.20
N ILE A 81 10.29 -14.79 -2.88
CA ILE A 81 11.03 -13.57 -3.17
C ILE A 81 12.43 -13.91 -3.69
N TYR A 82 12.86 -13.23 -4.76
CA TYR A 82 14.16 -13.45 -5.39
C TYR A 82 15.16 -12.41 -4.91
N SER A 83 16.34 -12.86 -4.48
CA SER A 83 17.45 -11.97 -4.12
C SER A 83 17.84 -11.05 -5.30
N PRO A 84 18.20 -9.78 -5.03
CA PRO A 84 18.46 -9.17 -3.72
C PRO A 84 17.22 -8.53 -3.04
N ALA A 85 16.01 -8.74 -3.58
CA ALA A 85 14.81 -8.15 -2.99
C ALA A 85 14.54 -8.72 -1.58
N MET A 86 14.00 -7.87 -0.70
CA MET A 86 13.60 -8.25 0.65
C MET A 86 12.17 -7.83 0.93
N HIS A 87 11.44 -8.68 1.64
CA HIS A 87 10.09 -8.35 2.11
C HIS A 87 10.14 -7.31 3.25
N LYS A 88 9.34 -6.24 3.13
CA LYS A 88 9.35 -5.09 4.04
C LYS A 88 7.96 -4.47 4.29
N LEU A 89 6.88 -5.05 3.77
CA LEU A 89 5.56 -4.39 3.75
C LEU A 89 4.99 -4.12 5.17
N CYS A 90 5.20 -5.03 6.12
CA CYS A 90 4.86 -4.86 7.54
C CYS A 90 5.44 -3.60 8.23
N ILE A 91 6.38 -2.86 7.60
CA ILE A 91 6.90 -1.58 8.13
C ILE A 91 5.80 -0.51 8.22
N ILE A 92 4.81 -0.52 7.31
CA ILE A 92 3.74 0.49 7.29
C ILE A 92 2.90 0.45 8.56
N ALA A 93 2.58 -0.75 9.06
CA ALA A 93 1.79 -0.93 10.27
C ALA A 93 2.44 -0.27 11.50
N ARG A 94 3.78 -0.28 11.59
CA ARG A 94 4.52 0.31 12.72
C ARG A 94 4.52 1.83 12.73
N HIS A 95 4.44 2.47 11.55
CA HIS A 95 4.39 3.93 11.45
C HIS A 95 2.99 4.47 11.73
N VAL A 96 1.95 3.83 11.16
CA VAL A 96 0.55 4.27 11.35
C VAL A 96 0.10 4.10 12.81
N VAL A 97 0.52 3.03 13.49
CA VAL A 97 0.19 2.81 14.91
C VAL A 97 0.90 3.81 15.84
N LYS A 98 2.14 4.23 15.53
CA LYS A 98 2.88 5.19 16.37
C LYS A 98 2.39 6.63 16.24
N SER A 99 1.80 7.01 15.10
CA SER A 99 1.27 8.36 14.88
C SER A 99 -0.16 8.54 15.41
N SER A 100 -0.86 7.44 15.72
CA SER A 100 -2.18 7.47 16.32
C SER A 100 -2.05 7.34 17.83
N ASN A 101 -1.86 8.47 18.53
CA ASN A 101 -2.00 8.52 19.99
C ASN A 101 -3.46 8.21 20.36
N TYR A 102 -3.75 6.95 20.60
CA TYR A 102 -4.77 6.48 21.54
C TYR A 102 -4.05 5.87 22.73
#